data_AF-A0A9Q0R6B8-F1
#
_entry.id   AF-A0A9Q0R6B8-F1
#
_cell.length_a   1.000
_cell.length_b   1.000
_cell.length_c   1.000
_cell.angle_alpha   90.00
_cell.angle_beta   90.00
_cell.angle_gamma   90.00
#
_symmetry.space_group_name_H-M   'P 1'
#
loop_
_entity.id
_entity.type
_entity.pdbx_description
1 polymer ?
#
loop_
_entity_poly.entity_id
_entity_poly.type
_entity_poly.pdbx_seq_one_letter_code
_entity_poly.pdbx_strand_id
1 'polypeptide(L)'
;MEQKQKRKKRKTPLKTPKKSAFLLFLQDQKAKILKKKPNLSGKEISKEGSKIWKKLSNQEKEKYKKKAREEQEKINEEINKSEKNGLESSSTSESEQEKKIPKTRSKFKIPKSVPLEKPLSPYRLFMIDTQKKNLEEFKGISVGEYSKKMSQKWIKLPEEEKKKFFDESKRQKENFQKLLKQNENQQI
;
A
#
# COMPACT_ATOMS: atom_id res chain seq x y z
N MET A 1 28.29 18.40 -19.17
CA MET A 1 27.55 17.32 -18.48
C MET A 1 27.01 17.87 -17.17
N GLU A 2 25.74 18.28 -17.16
CA GLU A 2 25.13 18.95 -16.01
C GLU A 2 24.71 17.93 -14.95
N GLN A 3 25.43 17.90 -13.82
CA GLN A 3 25.16 16.97 -12.73
C GLN A 3 23.92 17.42 -11.96
N LYS A 4 22.80 16.75 -12.23
CA LYS A 4 21.53 16.90 -11.53
C LYS A 4 21.70 16.50 -10.05
N GLN A 5 21.97 17.48 -9.19
CA GLN A 5 22.05 17.28 -7.74
C GLN A 5 20.71 16.72 -7.23
N LYS A 6 20.73 15.47 -6.76
CA LYS A 6 19.61 14.87 -6.04
C LYS A 6 19.40 15.67 -4.75
N ARG A 7 18.34 16.48 -4.69
CA ARG A 7 17.88 17.15 -3.46
C ARG A 7 17.76 16.10 -2.36
N LYS A 8 18.64 16.16 -1.35
CA LYS A 8 18.49 15.38 -0.11
C LYS A 8 17.13 15.77 0.47
N LYS A 9 16.16 14.84 0.45
CA LYS A 9 14.89 15.02 1.14
C LYS A 9 15.21 15.41 2.58
N ARG A 10 14.83 16.62 2.99
CA ARG A 10 14.89 17.05 4.38
C ARG A 10 14.22 15.95 5.20
N LYS A 11 14.95 15.36 6.14
CA LYS A 11 14.38 14.44 7.12
C LYS A 11 13.40 15.30 7.92
N THR A 12 12.12 15.24 7.57
CA THR A 12 11.07 15.79 8.44
C THR A 12 11.28 15.15 9.81
N PRO A 13 11.44 15.95 10.88
CA PRO A 13 11.42 15.38 12.22
C PRO A 13 10.05 14.71 12.40
N LEU A 14 10.02 13.55 13.07
CA LEU A 14 8.80 12.86 13.51
C LEU A 14 8.01 12.01 12.50
N LYS A 15 8.68 11.06 11.85
CA LYS A 15 8.03 9.77 11.53
C LYS A 15 8.92 8.59 11.92
N THR A 16 9.46 8.60 13.13
CA THR A 16 10.06 7.38 13.69
C THR A 16 8.93 6.38 13.96
N PRO A 17 8.97 5.17 13.36
CA PRO A 17 7.91 4.19 13.58
C PRO A 17 7.91 3.75 15.06
N LYS A 18 6.72 3.72 15.67
CA LYS A 18 6.52 3.22 17.04
C LYS A 18 7.08 1.79 17.13
N LYS A 19 8.11 1.58 17.95
CA LYS A 19 8.74 0.27 18.13
C LYS A 19 7.96 -0.51 19.18
N SER A 20 7.44 -1.68 18.78
CA SER A 20 6.87 -2.65 19.72
C SER A 20 7.94 -3.22 20.68
N ALA A 21 7.53 -3.69 21.85
CA ALA A 21 8.38 -4.38 22.82
C ALA A 21 9.26 -5.47 22.19
N PHE A 22 8.69 -6.24 21.26
CA PHE A 22 9.42 -7.27 20.53
C PHE A 22 10.50 -6.70 19.61
N LEU A 23 10.27 -5.54 18.97
CA LEU A 23 11.25 -4.90 18.10
C LEU A 23 12.42 -4.32 18.89
N LEU A 24 12.17 -3.76 20.07
CA LEU A 24 13.22 -3.32 20.98
C LEU A 24 14.08 -4.51 21.43
N PHE A 25 13.43 -5.60 21.81
CA PHE A 25 14.13 -6.84 22.15
C PHE A 25 14.94 -7.40 20.97
N LEU A 26 14.37 -7.44 19.76
CA LEU A 26 15.10 -7.89 18.58
C LEU A 26 16.32 -7.01 18.29
N GLN A 27 16.23 -5.70 18.53
CA GLN A 27 17.35 -4.79 18.35
C GLN A 27 18.51 -5.16 19.29
N ASP A 28 18.22 -5.44 20.57
CA ASP A 28 19.21 -5.81 21.58
C ASP A 28 19.78 -7.22 21.35
N GLN A 29 18.94 -8.16 20.90
CA GLN A 29 19.35 -9.54 20.66
C GLN A 29 19.96 -9.78 19.28
N LYS A 30 19.75 -8.89 18.31
CA LYS A 30 20.29 -9.05 16.95
C LYS A 30 21.80 -9.29 16.98
N ALA A 31 22.54 -8.52 17.79
CA ALA A 31 23.98 -8.69 17.93
C ALA A 31 24.34 -10.06 18.52
N LYS A 32 23.57 -10.56 19.50
CA LYS A 32 23.78 -11.88 20.11
C LYS A 32 23.46 -13.03 19.13
N ILE A 33 22.39 -12.88 18.34
CA ILE A 33 22.00 -13.84 17.31
C ILE A 33 23.06 -13.89 16.20
N LEU A 34 23.57 -12.72 15.78
CA LEU A 34 24.60 -12.62 14.75
C LEU A 34 25.96 -13.14 15.22
N LYS A 35 26.31 -12.97 16.51
CA LYS A 35 27.50 -13.60 17.10
C LYS A 35 27.42 -15.12 17.10
N LYS A 36 26.25 -15.69 17.41
CA LYS A 36 26.06 -17.16 17.41
C LYS A 36 25.99 -17.74 16.00
N LYS A 37 25.46 -16.97 15.04
CA LYS A 37 25.29 -17.37 13.65
C LYS A 37 25.65 -16.19 12.74
N PRO A 38 26.95 -16.03 12.40
CA PRO A 38 27.34 -15.05 11.41
C PRO A 38 26.72 -15.44 10.05
N ASN A 39 26.34 -14.45 9.24
CA ASN A 39 25.69 -14.58 7.91
C ASN A 39 24.18 -14.87 7.85
N LEU A 40 23.42 -14.72 8.95
CA LEU A 40 21.96 -14.84 8.87
C LEU A 40 21.29 -13.66 8.18
N SER A 41 20.31 -13.97 7.32
CA SER A 41 19.42 -12.97 6.71
C SER A 41 18.50 -12.36 7.78
N GLY A 42 18.06 -11.11 7.59
CA GLY A 42 17.18 -10.41 8.53
C GLY A 42 15.88 -11.17 8.86
N LYS A 43 15.38 -11.97 7.91
CA LYS A 43 14.23 -12.86 8.10
C LYS A 43 14.53 -13.98 9.11
N GLU A 44 15.71 -14.57 9.03
CA GLU A 44 16.15 -15.66 9.91
C GLU A 44 16.45 -15.15 11.32
N ILE A 45 17.06 -13.97 11.43
CA ILE A 45 17.27 -13.28 12.71
C ILE A 45 15.92 -13.04 13.40
N SER A 46 14.92 -12.58 12.65
CA SER A 46 13.57 -12.36 13.18
C SER A 46 12.93 -13.67 13.63
N LYS A 47 13.06 -14.75 12.85
CA LYS A 47 12.54 -16.09 13.20
C LYS A 47 13.18 -16.64 14.47
N GLU A 48 14.50 -16.51 14.60
CA GLU A 48 15.22 -16.97 15.78
C GLU A 48 14.90 -16.10 17.01
N GLY A 49 14.87 -14.78 16.84
CA GLY A 49 14.48 -13.86 17.89
C GLY A 49 13.03 -14.07 18.37
N SER A 50 12.10 -14.44 17.48
CA SER A 50 10.74 -14.83 17.89
C SER A 50 10.73 -16.09 18.77
N LYS A 51 11.60 -17.07 18.52
CA LYS A 51 11.72 -18.26 19.39
C LYS A 51 12.23 -17.88 20.77
N ILE A 52 13.28 -17.05 20.82
CA ILE A 52 13.85 -16.57 22.09
C ILE A 52 12.79 -15.76 22.86
N TRP A 53 12.09 -14.84 22.18
CA TRP A 53 11.03 -14.04 22.78
C TRP A 53 9.92 -14.90 23.38
N LYS A 54 9.49 -15.97 22.71
CA LYS A 54 8.49 -16.89 23.26
C LYS A 54 8.97 -17.56 24.53
N LYS A 55 10.25 -17.96 24.58
CA LYS A 55 10.90 -18.62 25.73
C LYS A 55 11.23 -17.68 26.91
N LEU A 56 11.26 -16.37 26.71
CA LEU A 56 11.52 -15.41 27.80
C LEU A 56 10.44 -15.49 28.88
N SER A 57 10.87 -15.23 30.12
CA SER A 57 9.98 -15.05 31.26
C SER A 57 9.02 -13.87 31.07
N ASN A 58 7.89 -13.90 31.78
CA ASN A 58 6.94 -12.78 31.76
C ASN A 58 7.58 -11.50 32.32
N GLN A 59 8.45 -11.60 33.33
CA GLN A 59 9.14 -10.45 33.92
C GLN A 59 10.07 -9.75 32.91
N GLU A 60 10.82 -10.50 32.12
CA GLU A 60 11.68 -9.91 31.08
C GLU A 60 10.85 -9.28 29.96
N LYS A 61 9.76 -9.94 29.54
CA LYS A 61 8.82 -9.37 28.56
C LYS A 61 8.21 -8.07 29.05
N GLU A 62 7.79 -8.01 30.32
CA GLU A 62 7.24 -6.81 30.96
C GLU A 62 8.25 -5.65 30.95
N LYS A 63 9.54 -5.91 31.20
CA LYS A 63 10.59 -4.88 31.10
C LYS A 63 10.63 -4.25 29.70
N TYR A 64 10.52 -5.05 28.64
CA TYR A 64 10.48 -4.52 27.26
C TYR A 64 9.14 -3.86 26.91
N LYS A 65 8.02 -4.31 27.47
CA LYS A 65 6.72 -3.64 27.31
C LYS A 65 6.73 -2.26 27.96
N LYS A 66 7.27 -2.14 29.17
CA LYS A 66 7.42 -0.85 29.87
C LYS A 66 8.30 0.11 29.06
N LYS A 67 9.47 -0.35 28.59
CA LYS A 67 10.33 0.44 27.69
C LYS A 67 9.62 0.88 26.40
N ALA A 68 8.85 -0.01 25.78
CA ALA A 68 8.09 0.32 24.57
C ALA A 68 7.00 1.36 24.84
N ARG A 69 6.35 1.30 26.00
CA ARG A 69 5.36 2.28 26.44
C ARG A 69 5.99 3.65 26.66
N GLU A 70 7.10 3.71 27.41
CA GLU A 70 7.83 4.96 27.65
C GLU A 70 8.33 5.61 26.35
N GLU A 71 8.87 4.82 25.42
CA GLU A 71 9.31 5.32 24.11
C GLU A 71 8.12 5.82 23.28
N GLN A 72 6.99 5.12 23.34
CA GLN A 72 5.77 5.54 22.66
C GLN A 72 5.21 6.84 23.24
N GLU A 73 5.24 7.01 24.56
CA GLU A 73 4.82 8.23 25.26
C GLU A 73 5.72 9.41 24.86
N LYS A 74 7.05 9.24 24.87
CA LYS A 74 7.99 10.28 24.39
C LYS A 74 7.75 10.69 22.94
N ILE A 75 7.54 9.73 22.04
CA ILE A 75 7.20 10.03 20.64
C ILE A 75 5.88 10.80 20.56
N ASN A 76 4.89 10.43 21.37
CA ASN A 76 3.58 11.10 21.39
C ASN A 76 3.68 12.53 21.95
N GLU A 77 4.46 12.75 23.00
CA GLU A 77 4.76 14.06 23.56
C GLU A 77 5.47 14.95 22.55
N GLU A 78 6.47 14.41 21.85
CA GLU A 78 7.20 15.16 20.83
C GLU A 78 6.27 15.52 19.65
N ILE A 79 5.36 14.61 19.24
CA ILE A 79 4.34 14.88 18.23
C ILE A 79 3.42 16.02 18.71
N ASN A 80 2.85 15.89 19.90
CA ASN A 80 1.97 16.92 20.47
C ASN A 80 2.68 18.27 20.62
N LYS A 81 3.96 18.28 21.00
CA LYS A 81 4.79 19.49 21.11
C LYS A 81 5.05 20.12 19.74
N SER A 82 5.31 19.29 18.73
CA SER A 82 5.48 19.75 17.34
C SER A 82 4.17 20.29 16.73
N GLU A 83 3.02 19.71 17.09
CA GLU A 83 1.69 20.21 16.70
C GLU A 83 1.36 21.54 17.38
N LYS A 84 1.74 21.71 18.66
CA LYS A 84 1.54 22.98 19.39
C LYS A 84 2.45 24.11 18.92
N ASN A 85 3.66 23.80 18.45
CA ASN A 85 4.64 24.79 17.97
C ASN A 85 4.53 25.09 16.47
N GLY A 86 3.63 24.43 15.74
CA GLY A 86 3.50 24.53 14.29
C GLY A 86 2.07 24.79 13.86
N LEU A 87 1.61 26.03 14.02
CA LEU A 87 0.47 26.52 13.26
C LEU A 87 0.88 26.53 11.77
N GLU A 88 0.13 25.77 10.98
CA GLU A 88 0.21 25.63 9.51
C GLU A 88 1.14 24.52 8.94
N SER A 89 0.63 23.29 8.88
CA SER A 89 0.42 22.65 7.57
C SER A 89 -0.65 21.54 7.65
N SER A 90 -1.86 21.91 7.23
CA SER A 90 -3.03 21.10 6.84
C SER A 90 -3.62 20.13 7.86
N SER A 91 -4.41 20.67 8.77
CA SER A 91 -5.75 20.13 9.02
C SER A 91 -6.59 20.33 7.76
N THR A 92 -7.03 19.25 7.12
CA THR A 92 -8.30 19.25 6.38
C THR A 92 -9.22 18.29 7.12
N SER A 93 -10.10 18.85 7.94
CA SER A 93 -11.27 18.20 8.49
C SER A 93 -12.41 18.26 7.48
N GLU A 94 -12.93 17.07 7.15
CA GLU A 94 -14.35 16.76 6.95
C GLU A 94 -15.14 17.45 5.81
N SER A 95 -15.37 16.72 4.71
CA SER A 95 -16.73 16.54 4.15
C SER A 95 -16.80 15.34 3.19
N GLU A 96 -17.70 14.42 3.52
CA GLU A 96 -18.43 13.49 2.64
C GLU A 96 -17.74 12.22 2.08
N GLN A 97 -18.07 11.11 2.75
CA GLN A 97 -18.38 9.79 2.17
C GLN A 97 -17.29 9.05 1.38
N GLU A 98 -16.10 8.86 1.97
CA GLU A 98 -15.34 7.65 1.67
C GLU A 98 -15.62 6.59 2.74
N LYS A 99 -16.46 5.60 2.38
CA LYS A 99 -16.43 4.29 3.04
C LYS A 99 -14.98 3.81 2.97
N LYS A 100 -14.24 3.93 4.08
CA LYS A 100 -12.90 3.37 4.22
C LYS A 100 -13.00 1.88 3.96
N ILE A 101 -12.71 1.46 2.73
CA ILE A 101 -12.50 0.06 2.42
C ILE A 101 -11.30 -0.34 3.28
N PRO A 102 -11.47 -1.22 4.28
CA PRO A 102 -10.35 -1.61 5.11
C PRO A 102 -9.28 -2.19 4.20
N LYS A 103 -8.01 -1.80 4.40
CA LYS A 103 -6.86 -2.51 3.81
C LYS A 103 -6.79 -3.90 4.46
N THR A 104 -7.76 -4.75 4.15
CA THR A 104 -7.67 -6.16 4.44
C THR A 104 -6.66 -6.70 3.44
N ARG A 105 -5.63 -7.39 3.95
CA ARG A 105 -5.07 -8.48 3.14
C ARG A 105 -6.25 -9.39 2.88
N SER A 106 -6.80 -9.35 1.66
CA SER A 106 -7.87 -10.25 1.26
C SER A 106 -7.42 -11.67 1.60
N LYS A 107 -8.05 -12.27 2.61
CA LYS A 107 -7.85 -13.68 2.95
C LYS A 107 -8.61 -14.60 2.00
N PHE A 108 -9.32 -14.04 1.02
CA PHE A 108 -9.92 -14.81 -0.05
C PHE A 108 -8.84 -15.15 -1.07
N LYS A 109 -8.28 -16.36 -0.97
CA LYS A 109 -7.53 -16.95 -2.07
C LYS A 109 -8.54 -17.25 -3.17
N ILE A 110 -8.66 -16.33 -4.12
CA ILE A 110 -9.40 -16.60 -5.36
C ILE A 110 -8.71 -17.83 -5.98
N PRO A 111 -9.40 -18.96 -6.17
CA PRO A 111 -8.80 -20.13 -6.78
C PRO A 111 -8.26 -19.75 -8.16
N LYS A 112 -7.02 -20.16 -8.45
CA LYS A 112 -6.29 -19.85 -9.69
C LYS A 112 -6.95 -20.42 -10.97
N SER A 113 -8.08 -21.11 -10.86
CA SER A 113 -8.68 -21.89 -11.95
C SER A 113 -9.52 -21.08 -12.92
N VAL A 114 -9.82 -19.80 -12.67
CA VAL A 114 -10.45 -18.95 -13.69
C VAL A 114 -9.90 -17.53 -13.60
N PRO A 115 -9.16 -17.05 -14.61
CA PRO A 115 -8.90 -15.63 -14.81
C PRO A 115 -10.21 -14.91 -15.15
N LEU A 116 -11.09 -14.78 -14.17
CA LEU A 116 -12.26 -13.91 -14.25
C LEU A 116 -11.72 -12.48 -14.16
N GLU A 117 -11.33 -11.92 -15.31
CA GLU A 117 -11.00 -10.51 -15.39
C GLU A 117 -12.24 -9.73 -14.96
N LYS A 118 -12.08 -8.97 -13.87
CA LYS A 118 -13.16 -8.13 -13.36
C LYS A 118 -13.55 -7.15 -14.46
N PRO A 119 -14.85 -6.88 -14.65
CA PRO A 119 -15.30 -5.97 -15.68
C PRO A 119 -14.62 -4.61 -15.48
N LEU A 120 -14.01 -4.11 -16.54
CA LEU A 120 -13.20 -2.91 -16.46
C LEU A 120 -14.11 -1.67 -16.43
N SER A 121 -13.66 -0.63 -15.73
CA SER A 121 -14.32 0.69 -15.74
C SER A 121 -14.26 1.30 -17.15
N PRO A 122 -15.27 2.09 -17.58
CA PRO A 122 -15.27 2.76 -18.89
C PRO A 122 -13.96 3.52 -19.18
N TYR A 123 -13.44 4.24 -18.17
CA TYR A 123 -12.16 4.96 -18.28
C TYR A 123 -10.97 4.00 -18.47
N ARG A 124 -11.00 2.82 -17.85
CA ARG A 124 -9.92 1.82 -18.00
C ARG A 124 -9.94 1.20 -19.39
N LEU A 125 -11.12 0.96 -19.95
CA LEU A 125 -11.28 0.49 -21.33
C LEU A 125 -10.74 1.53 -22.32
N PHE A 126 -11.07 2.80 -22.12
CA PHE A 126 -10.50 3.89 -22.89
C PHE A 126 -8.97 3.95 -22.79
N MET A 127 -8.40 3.83 -21.59
CA MET A 127 -6.94 3.81 -21.43
C MET A 127 -6.28 2.65 -22.18
N ILE A 128 -6.91 1.47 -22.22
CA ILE A 128 -6.37 0.31 -22.94
C ILE A 128 -6.48 0.52 -24.46
N ASP A 129 -7.64 0.98 -24.93
CA ASP A 129 -7.88 1.26 -26.35
C ASP A 129 -6.91 2.32 -26.89
N THR A 130 -6.74 3.42 -26.14
CA THR A 130 -5.80 4.48 -26.50
C THR A 130 -4.35 4.07 -26.38
N GLN A 131 -3.98 3.23 -25.41
CA GLN A 131 -2.65 2.65 -25.32
C GLN A 131 -2.36 1.73 -26.50
N LYS A 132 -3.35 0.94 -26.95
CA LYS A 132 -3.22 0.07 -28.12
C LYS A 132 -3.08 0.87 -29.42
N LYS A 133 -3.83 1.96 -29.56
CA LYS A 133 -3.80 2.85 -30.74
C LYS A 133 -2.52 3.69 -30.81
N ASN A 134 -2.00 4.15 -29.66
CA ASN A 134 -0.86 5.06 -29.60
C ASN A 134 0.32 4.45 -28.83
N LEU A 135 0.60 3.16 -29.08
CA LEU A 135 1.63 2.40 -28.35
C LEU A 135 3.02 3.06 -28.45
N GLU A 136 3.34 3.61 -29.62
CA GLU A 136 4.62 4.28 -29.88
C GLU A 136 4.71 5.66 -29.24
N GLU A 137 3.61 6.42 -29.14
CA GLU A 137 3.59 7.73 -28.48
C GLU A 137 3.88 7.64 -26.97
N PHE A 138 3.63 6.47 -26.38
CA PHE A 138 3.78 6.25 -24.95
C PHE A 138 5.07 5.51 -24.57
N LYS A 139 5.90 5.14 -25.56
CA LYS A 139 7.18 4.47 -25.31
C LYS A 139 8.19 5.47 -24.73
N GLY A 140 8.40 5.40 -23.41
CA GLY A 140 9.40 6.22 -22.70
C GLY A 140 8.83 7.35 -21.84
N ILE A 141 7.51 7.57 -21.84
CA ILE A 141 6.86 8.54 -20.93
C ILE A 141 6.71 7.92 -19.55
N SER A 142 6.93 8.72 -18.50
CA SER A 142 6.68 8.30 -17.12
C SER A 142 5.21 7.96 -16.90
N VAL A 143 4.93 6.86 -16.19
CA VAL A 143 3.56 6.41 -15.86
C VAL A 143 2.71 7.53 -15.25
N GLY A 144 3.32 8.41 -14.45
CA GLY A 144 2.61 9.54 -13.83
C GLY A 144 2.21 10.63 -14.83
N GLU A 145 3.03 10.89 -15.84
CA GLU A 145 2.71 11.86 -16.91
C GLU A 145 1.70 11.28 -17.89
N TYR A 146 1.84 9.98 -18.21
CA TYR A 146 0.86 9.22 -18.99
C TYR A 146 -0.54 9.31 -18.38
N SER A 147 -0.66 9.01 -17.08
CA SER A 147 -1.94 9.07 -16.37
C SER A 147 -2.60 10.45 -16.44
N LYS A 148 -1.82 11.53 -16.33
CA LYS A 148 -2.34 12.91 -16.44
C LYS A 148 -2.83 13.20 -17.86
N LYS A 149 -2.05 12.85 -18.89
CA LYS A 149 -2.44 13.02 -20.29
C LYS A 149 -3.72 12.25 -20.62
N MET A 150 -3.85 11.02 -20.13
CA MET A 150 -5.03 10.20 -20.38
C MET A 150 -6.29 10.70 -19.69
N SER A 151 -6.16 11.20 -18.46
CA SER A 151 -7.28 11.82 -17.74
C SER A 151 -7.78 13.08 -18.46
N GLN A 152 -6.87 13.93 -18.94
CA GLN A 152 -7.23 15.11 -19.72
C GLN A 152 -7.89 14.74 -21.05
N LYS A 153 -7.37 13.73 -21.77
CA LYS A 153 -7.98 13.22 -23.01
C LYS A 153 -9.38 12.66 -22.75
N TRP A 154 -9.59 11.91 -21.67
CA TRP A 154 -10.91 11.38 -21.30
C TRP A 154 -11.92 12.48 -20.99
N ILE A 155 -11.53 13.51 -20.23
CA ILE A 155 -12.43 14.62 -19.91
C ILE A 155 -12.87 15.35 -21.19
N LYS A 156 -11.92 15.59 -22.12
CA LYS A 156 -12.17 16.28 -23.40
C LYS A 156 -12.87 15.42 -24.46
N LEU A 157 -13.03 14.11 -24.24
CA LEU A 157 -13.65 13.21 -25.19
C LEU A 157 -15.17 13.50 -25.32
N PRO A 158 -15.74 13.51 -26.53
CA PRO A 158 -17.18 13.70 -26.72
C PRO A 158 -17.99 12.59 -26.05
N GLU A 159 -19.19 12.93 -25.60
CA GLU A 159 -20.05 12.01 -24.86
C GLU A 159 -20.43 10.77 -25.70
N GLU A 160 -20.50 10.90 -27.03
CA GLU A 160 -20.77 9.78 -27.94
C GLU A 160 -19.67 8.71 -27.92
N GLU A 161 -18.41 9.13 -27.83
CA GLU A 161 -17.29 8.20 -27.72
C GLU A 161 -17.19 7.62 -26.30
N LYS A 162 -17.44 8.44 -25.27
CA LYS A 162 -17.56 7.95 -23.89
C LYS A 162 -18.65 6.89 -23.78
N LYS A 163 -19.81 7.10 -24.41
CA LYS A 163 -20.95 6.19 -24.40
C LYS A 163 -20.56 4.78 -24.88
N LYS A 164 -19.73 4.67 -25.93
CA LYS A 164 -19.20 3.37 -26.39
C LYS A 164 -18.46 2.62 -25.27
N PHE A 165 -17.66 3.31 -24.48
CA PHE A 165 -16.93 2.70 -23.35
C PHE A 165 -17.85 2.39 -22.16
N PHE A 166 -18.90 3.18 -21.94
CA PHE A 166 -19.93 2.89 -20.95
C PHE A 166 -20.73 1.64 -21.32
N ASP A 167 -21.15 1.52 -22.57
CA ASP A 167 -21.87 0.36 -23.11
C ASP A 167 -20.99 -0.90 -23.06
N GLU A 168 -19.72 -0.80 -23.46
CA GLU A 168 -18.77 -1.93 -23.38
C GLU A 168 -18.50 -2.34 -21.92
N SER A 169 -18.35 -1.39 -21.00
CA SER A 169 -18.23 -1.71 -19.57
C SER A 169 -19.49 -2.40 -19.02
N LYS A 170 -20.68 -1.97 -19.46
CA LYS A 170 -21.95 -2.61 -19.08
C LYS A 170 -22.03 -4.04 -19.61
N ARG A 171 -21.67 -4.25 -20.88
CA ARG A 171 -21.60 -5.58 -21.50
C ARG A 171 -20.62 -6.51 -20.79
N GLN A 172 -19.43 -6.01 -20.43
CA GLN A 172 -18.46 -6.79 -19.65
C GLN A 172 -19.01 -7.17 -18.28
N LYS A 173 -19.72 -6.26 -17.58
CA LYS A 173 -20.36 -6.56 -16.30
C LYS A 173 -21.44 -7.64 -16.44
N GLU A 174 -22.28 -7.55 -17.47
CA GLU A 174 -23.33 -8.54 -17.72
C GLU A 174 -22.75 -9.92 -18.05
N ASN A 175 -21.74 -9.97 -18.92
CA ASN A 175 -21.04 -11.22 -19.25
C ASN A 175 -20.38 -11.83 -18.01
N PHE A 176 -19.75 -11.01 -17.17
CA PHE A 176 -19.15 -11.45 -15.91
C PHE A 176 -20.20 -12.02 -14.96
N GLN A 177 -21.36 -11.37 -14.82
CA GLN A 177 -22.48 -11.87 -14.00
C GLN A 177 -23.04 -13.19 -14.53
N LYS A 178 -23.19 -13.34 -15.85
CA LYS A 178 -23.62 -14.60 -16.47
C LYS A 178 -22.62 -15.72 -16.19
N LEU A 179 -21.33 -15.44 -16.33
CA LEU A 179 -20.26 -16.41 -16.08
C LEU A 179 -20.22 -16.86 -14.61
N LEU A 180 -20.45 -15.94 -13.66
CA LEU A 180 -20.58 -16.30 -12.24
C LEU A 180 -21.73 -17.28 -12.01
N LYS A 181 -22.93 -16.98 -12.55
CA LYS A 181 -24.10 -17.86 -12.42
C LYS A 181 -23.86 -19.24 -13.05
N GLN A 182 -23.20 -19.29 -14.20
CA GLN A 182 -22.86 -20.54 -14.88
C GLN A 182 -21.87 -21.38 -14.06
N ASN A 183 -20.86 -20.75 -13.47
CA ASN A 183 -19.86 -21.43 -12.64
C ASN A 183 -20.43 -21.90 -11.28
N GLU A 184 -21.41 -21.19 -10.73
CA GLU A 184 -22.16 -21.63 -9.54
C GLU A 184 -23.00 -22.87 -9.85
N ASN A 185 -23.66 -22.89 -11.01
CA ASN A 185 -24.48 -24.03 -11.44
C ASN A 185 -23.66 -25.27 -11.83
N GLN A 186 -22.38 -25.12 -12.18
CA GLN A 186 -21.47 -26.23 -12.50
C GLN A 186 -20.78 -26.83 -11.26
N GLN A 187 -21.02 -26.29 -10.06
CA GLN A 187 -20.45 -26.78 -8.80
C GLN A 187 -21.47 -27.51 -7.91
N ILE A 188 -22.62 -27.87 -8.46
CA ILE A 188 -23.65 -28.76 -7.89
C ILE A 188 -23.63 -30.06 -8.69
#